data_AF-A0A3M1ZBT5-F1
#
_entry.id   AF-A0A3M1ZBT5-F1
#
_cell.length_a   1.000
_cell.length_b   1.000
_cell.length_c   1.000
_cell.angle_alpha   90.00
_cell.angle_beta   90.00
_cell.angle_gamma   90.00
#
_symmetry.space_group_name_H-M   'P 1'
#
loop_
_entity.id
_entity.type
_entity.pdbx_description
1 polymer ?
#
loop_
_entity_poly.entity_id
_entity_poly.type
_entity_poly.pdbx_seq_one_letter_code
_entity_poly.pdbx_strand_id
1 'polypeptide(L)'
;FAGQITGVEGYMGNVATGLLAGLNMARQLKGEALWTPPQTTMLGALCHYVTHAEPKDFQPMKANFGILPPLATRIKSKRERYAAYSERALNDMKQAINTLGDGYLQHMTQADM
;
A
#
# COMPACT_ATOMS: atom_id res chain seq x y z
N PHE A 1 -6.17 -0.32 -13.31
CA PHE A 1 -6.23 1.16 -13.37
C PHE A 1 -5.58 1.74 -12.10
N ALA A 2 -5.24 3.02 -12.08
CA ALA A 2 -4.55 3.67 -10.96
C ALA A 2 -5.01 5.13 -10.75
N GLY A 3 -4.84 5.63 -9.53
CA GLY A 3 -5.13 7.00 -9.16
C GLY A 3 -6.61 7.35 -9.06
N GLN A 4 -6.96 8.59 -9.39
CA GLN A 4 -8.30 9.12 -9.14
C GLN A 4 -9.41 8.37 -9.89
N ILE A 5 -9.12 7.81 -11.07
CA ILE A 5 -10.10 7.00 -11.82
C ILE A 5 -10.50 5.73 -11.07
N THR A 6 -9.67 5.26 -10.13
CA THR A 6 -9.97 4.13 -9.23
C THR A 6 -10.50 4.57 -7.86
N GLY A 7 -10.82 5.86 -7.68
CA GLY A 7 -11.29 6.41 -6.41
C GLY A 7 -10.23 6.54 -5.33
N VAL A 8 -8.95 6.67 -5.70
CA VAL A 8 -7.89 7.11 -4.78
C VAL A 8 -7.75 8.63 -4.86
N GLU A 9 -7.62 9.29 -3.71
CA GLU A 9 -7.42 10.74 -3.64
C GLU A 9 -6.03 11.13 -3.13
N GLY A 10 -5.54 12.26 -3.66
CA GLY A 10 -4.26 12.85 -3.27
C GLY A 10 -3.08 12.35 -4.11
N TYR A 11 -2.12 13.26 -4.36
CA TYR A 11 -1.00 13.01 -5.26
C TYR A 11 -0.18 11.76 -4.85
N MET A 12 0.10 11.60 -3.56
CA MET A 12 0.87 10.46 -3.06
C MET A 12 0.17 9.12 -3.33
N GLY A 13 -1.14 9.02 -3.10
CA GLY A 13 -1.92 7.81 -3.38
C GLY A 13 -1.97 7.50 -4.88
N ASN A 14 -2.13 8.54 -5.70
CA ASN A 14 -2.17 8.40 -7.16
C ASN A 14 -0.83 7.93 -7.74
N VAL A 15 0.27 8.52 -7.29
CA VAL A 15 1.62 8.08 -7.70
C VAL A 15 1.90 6.66 -7.23
N ALA A 16 1.57 6.32 -5.98
CA ALA A 16 1.81 4.98 -5.43
C ALA A 16 1.01 3.89 -6.14
N THR A 17 -0.27 4.13 -6.44
CA THR A 17 -1.08 3.18 -7.23
C THR A 17 -0.64 3.11 -8.69
N GLY A 18 -0.15 4.22 -9.26
CA GLY A 18 0.45 4.23 -10.60
C GLY A 18 1.71 3.37 -10.67
N LEU A 19 2.61 3.52 -9.70
CA LEU A 19 3.81 2.70 -9.58
C LEU A 19 3.45 1.20 -9.46
N LEU A 20 2.47 0.86 -8.60
CA LEU A 20 2.01 -0.52 -8.45
C LEU A 20 1.44 -1.09 -9.76
N ALA A 21 0.65 -0.31 -10.49
CA ALA A 21 0.11 -0.73 -11.78
C ALA A 21 1.22 -0.95 -12.82
N GLY A 22 2.21 -0.05 -12.89
CA GLY A 22 3.36 -0.19 -13.78
C GLY A 22 4.23 -1.40 -13.44
N LEU A 23 4.53 -1.61 -12.15
CA LEU A 23 5.23 -2.79 -11.66
C LEU A 23 4.50 -4.07 -12.07
N ASN A 24 3.21 -4.17 -11.78
CA ASN A 24 2.42 -5.35 -12.11
C ASN A 24 2.29 -5.59 -13.62
N MET A 25 2.20 -4.53 -14.42
CA MET A 25 2.24 -4.64 -15.87
C MET A 25 3.59 -5.20 -16.35
N ALA A 26 4.71 -4.69 -15.83
CA ALA A 26 6.05 -5.18 -16.18
C ALA A 26 6.23 -6.66 -15.80
N ARG A 27 5.74 -7.05 -14.61
CA ARG A 27 5.75 -8.45 -14.14
C ARG A 27 4.90 -9.35 -15.04
N GLN A 28 3.70 -8.91 -15.39
CA GLN A 28 2.82 -9.64 -16.30
C GLN A 28 3.45 -9.86 -17.68
N LEU A 29 4.11 -8.85 -18.24
CA LEU A 29 4.80 -8.95 -19.53
C LEU A 29 5.99 -9.94 -19.50
N LYS A 30 6.57 -10.18 -18.31
CA LYS A 30 7.64 -11.17 -18.10
C LYS A 30 7.12 -12.56 -17.74
N GLY A 31 5.79 -12.76 -17.67
CA GLY A 31 5.19 -14.01 -17.21
C GLY A 31 5.34 -14.25 -15.71
N GLU A 32 5.66 -13.22 -14.93
CA GLU A 32 5.77 -13.28 -13.48
C GLU A 32 4.40 -13.06 -12.81
N ALA A 33 4.24 -13.58 -11.59
CA ALA A 33 3.04 -13.36 -10.80
C ALA A 33 2.89 -11.88 -10.41
N LEU A 34 1.65 -11.37 -10.46
CA LEU A 34 1.33 -10.02 -9.95
C LEU A 34 1.62 -9.92 -8.46
N TRP A 35 2.03 -8.73 -8.03
CA TRP A 35 2.27 -8.43 -6.63
C TRP A 35 1.15 -7.57 -6.04
N THR A 36 0.81 -7.85 -4.79
CA THR A 36 -0.13 -7.06 -4.00
C THR A 36 0.57 -6.63 -2.71
N PRO A 37 0.63 -5.33 -2.39
CA PRO A 37 1.25 -4.88 -1.16
C PRO A 37 0.42 -5.31 0.06
N PRO A 38 1.03 -5.55 1.23
CA PRO A 38 0.30 -5.95 2.43
C PRO A 38 -0.75 -4.91 2.83
N GLN A 39 -1.94 -5.36 3.24
CA GLN A 39 -3.03 -4.48 3.68
C GLN A 39 -2.67 -3.64 4.92
N THR A 40 -1.67 -4.06 5.68
CA THR A 40 -1.10 -3.31 6.81
C THR A 40 -0.35 -2.05 6.38
N THR A 41 -0.02 -1.92 5.09
CA THR A 41 0.56 -0.72 4.47
C THR A 41 -0.53 0.22 3.96
N MET A 42 -0.24 1.51 3.85
CA MET A 42 -1.22 2.49 3.34
C MET A 42 -1.64 2.18 1.89
N LEU A 43 -0.68 1.79 1.04
CA LEU A 43 -0.96 1.42 -0.34
C LEU A 43 -1.85 0.17 -0.43
N GLY A 44 -1.53 -0.87 0.34
CA GLY A 44 -2.35 -2.08 0.39
C GLY A 44 -3.74 -1.84 0.94
N ALA A 45 -3.88 -1.01 1.99
CA ALA A 45 -5.17 -0.63 2.55
C ALA A 45 -6.03 0.16 1.54
N LEU A 46 -5.44 1.09 0.80
CA LEU A 46 -6.15 1.82 -0.26
C LEU A 46 -6.60 0.88 -1.40
N CYS A 47 -5.70 0.01 -1.88
CA CYS A 47 -6.06 -0.99 -2.89
C CYS A 47 -7.17 -1.92 -2.41
N HIS A 48 -7.12 -2.37 -1.16
CA HIS A 48 -8.16 -3.19 -0.55
C HIS A 48 -9.48 -2.43 -0.48
N TYR A 49 -9.50 -1.19 0.03
CA TYR A 49 -10.72 -0.37 0.11
C TYR A 49 -11.37 -0.22 -1.27
N VAL A 50 -10.59 0.17 -2.28
CA VAL A 50 -11.09 0.38 -3.64
C VAL A 50 -11.68 -0.89 -4.26
N THR A 51 -11.16 -2.06 -3.91
CA THR A 51 -11.58 -3.34 -4.49
C THR A 51 -12.66 -4.07 -3.68
N HIS A 52 -12.90 -3.69 -2.42
CA HIS A 52 -13.80 -4.40 -1.50
C HIS A 52 -14.90 -3.52 -0.90
N ALA A 53 -14.88 -2.20 -1.11
CA ALA A 53 -15.96 -1.34 -0.65
C ALA A 53 -17.28 -1.69 -1.35
N GLU A 54 -18.36 -1.77 -0.58
CA GLU A 54 -19.71 -1.94 -1.10
C GLU A 54 -20.05 -0.79 -2.08
N PRO A 55 -20.49 -1.07 -3.31
CA PRO A 55 -20.71 -0.04 -4.33
C PRO A 55 -21.62 1.11 -3.88
N LYS A 56 -22.60 0.80 -3.01
CA LYS A 56 -23.55 1.77 -2.45
C LYS A 56 -22.91 2.78 -1.48
N ASP A 57 -21.82 2.40 -0.81
CA ASP A 57 -21.15 3.19 0.23
C ASP A 57 -19.75 3.64 -0.24
N PHE A 58 -19.38 3.32 -1.47
CA PHE A 58 -18.09 3.69 -2.04
C PHE A 58 -17.98 5.21 -2.16
N GLN A 59 -16.90 5.74 -1.61
CA GLN A 59 -16.50 7.12 -1.79
C GLN A 59 -15.01 7.15 -2.09
N PRO A 60 -14.53 8.08 -2.93
CA PRO A 60 -13.10 8.27 -3.10
C PRO A 60 -12.37 8.40 -1.76
N MET A 61 -11.19 7.78 -1.64
CA MET A 61 -10.48 7.65 -0.36
C MET A 61 -9.05 8.18 -0.46
N LYS A 62 -8.73 9.11 0.44
CA LYS A 62 -7.35 9.55 0.70
C LYS A 62 -6.68 8.67 1.75
N ALA A 63 -5.35 8.66 1.74
CA ALA A 63 -4.55 8.02 2.78
C ALA A 63 -4.92 8.52 4.18
N ASN A 64 -5.30 7.60 5.08
CA ASN A 64 -5.59 7.91 6.48
C ASN A 64 -5.41 6.67 7.37
N PHE A 65 -5.06 6.86 8.65
CA PHE A 65 -4.83 5.73 9.56
C PHE A 65 -6.10 4.92 9.89
N GLY A 66 -7.29 5.42 9.57
CA GLY A 66 -8.56 4.74 9.86
C GLY A 66 -8.85 3.54 8.97
N ILE A 67 -8.22 3.46 7.79
CA ILE A 67 -8.38 2.34 6.85
C ILE A 67 -7.36 1.22 7.07
N LEU A 68 -6.40 1.41 7.99
CA LEU A 68 -5.42 0.37 8.30
C LEU A 68 -6.04 -0.69 9.22
N PRO A 69 -5.67 -1.98 9.03
CA PRO A 69 -6.02 -3.04 9.98
C PRO A 69 -5.59 -2.66 11.41
N PRO A 70 -6.37 -2.98 12.45
CA PRO A 70 -6.07 -2.56 13.83
C PRO A 70 -4.73 -3.10 14.33
N LEU A 71 -4.12 -2.41 15.30
CA LEU A 71 -2.96 -2.94 16.03
C LEU A 71 -3.41 -4.04 17.00
N ALA A 72 -2.55 -5.02 17.24
CA ALA A 72 -2.82 -6.10 18.20
C ALA A 72 -3.04 -5.57 19.63
N THR A 73 -2.28 -4.54 20.02
CA THR A 73 -2.38 -3.89 21.32
C THR A 73 -3.03 -2.52 21.18
N ARG A 74 -4.00 -2.23 22.06
CA ARG A 74 -4.62 -0.91 22.12
C ARG A 74 -3.66 0.12 22.72
N ILE A 75 -3.25 1.10 21.90
CA ILE A 75 -2.45 2.25 22.34
C ILE A 75 -3.37 3.47 22.53
N LYS A 76 -3.34 4.06 23.73
CA LYS A 76 -4.20 5.22 24.08
C LYS A 76 -3.71 6.51 23.43
N SER A 77 -2.40 6.74 23.46
CA SER A 77 -1.77 7.93 22.88
C SER A 77 -1.90 7.92 21.36
N LYS A 78 -2.55 8.94 20.80
CA LYS A 78 -2.74 9.06 19.33
C LYS A 78 -1.41 9.06 18.59
N ARG A 79 -0.41 9.77 19.13
CA ARG A 79 0.93 9.87 18.55
C ARG A 79 1.63 8.51 18.52
N GLU A 80 1.67 7.82 19.65
CA GLU A 80 2.29 6.48 19.73
C GLU A 80 1.55 5.48 18.85
N ARG A 81 0.22 5.55 18.80
CA ARG A 81 -0.58 4.68 17.95
C ARG A 81 -0.25 4.88 16.47
N TYR A 82 -0.10 6.13 16.02
CA TYR A 82 0.24 6.43 14.63
C TYR A 82 1.69 6.03 14.32
N ALA A 83 2.60 6.22 15.26
CA ALA A 83 3.98 5.73 15.14
C ALA A 83 4.02 4.20 14.99
N ALA A 84 3.28 3.46 15.82
CA ALA A 84 3.20 2.01 15.74
C ALA A 84 2.57 1.50 14.42
N TYR A 85 1.55 2.20 13.90
CA TYR A 85 1.03 1.90 12.57
C TYR A 85 2.07 2.09 11.48
N SER A 86 2.80 3.21 11.51
CA SER A 86 3.85 3.50 10.54
C SER A 86 4.99 2.50 10.61
N GLU A 87 5.44 2.14 11.82
CA GLU A 87 6.50 1.15 12.04
C GLU A 87 6.11 -0.22 11.47
N ARG A 88 4.92 -0.72 11.81
CA ARG A 88 4.39 -1.97 11.25
C ARG A 88 4.32 -1.90 9.73
N ALA A 89 3.75 -0.83 9.17
CA ALA A 89 3.61 -0.67 7.73
C ALA A 89 4.97 -0.68 7.00
N LEU A 90 5.98 0.01 7.55
CA LEU A 90 7.33 0.03 6.98
C LEU A 90 7.99 -1.36 7.04
N ASN A 91 7.86 -2.06 8.17
CA ASN A 91 8.42 -3.40 8.32
C ASN A 91 7.76 -4.41 7.36
N ASP A 92 6.43 -4.42 7.30
CA ASP A 92 5.69 -5.33 6.43
C ASP A 92 5.96 -5.04 4.94
N MET A 93 6.10 -3.77 4.56
CA MET A 93 6.46 -3.39 3.19
C MET A 93 7.86 -3.90 2.83
N LYS A 94 8.85 -3.69 3.72
CA LYS A 94 10.22 -4.18 3.52
C LYS A 94 10.26 -5.70 3.37
N GLN A 95 9.56 -6.42 4.25
CA GLN A 95 9.46 -7.87 4.16
C GLN A 95 8.81 -8.30 2.84
N ALA A 96 7.71 -7.67 2.44
CA ALA A 96 7.04 -8.00 1.19
C ALA A 96 7.89 -7.76 -0.06
N ILE A 97 8.65 -6.65 -0.09
CA ILE A 97 9.60 -6.35 -1.18
C ILE A 97 10.73 -7.39 -1.22
N ASN A 98 11.28 -7.75 -0.06
CA ASN A 98 12.33 -8.76 0.03
C ASN A 98 11.85 -10.13 -0.46
N THR A 99 10.64 -10.55 -0.04
CA THR A 99 10.03 -11.81 -0.48
C THR A 99 9.71 -11.82 -1.96
N LEU A 100 9.32 -10.67 -2.54
CA LEU A 100 9.01 -10.58 -3.97
C LEU A 100 10.25 -10.86 -4.84
N GLY A 101 11.45 -10.52 -4.35
CA GLY A 101 12.69 -10.74 -5.10
C GLY A 101 12.84 -9.86 -6.35
N ASP A 102 12.07 -8.75 -6.43
CA ASP A 102 12.06 -7.89 -7.61
C ASP A 102 13.29 -6.97 -7.61
N GLY A 103 14.16 -7.13 -8.60
CA GLY A 103 15.42 -6.40 -8.68
C GLY A 103 15.24 -4.88 -8.69
N TYR A 104 14.19 -4.35 -9.32
CA TYR A 104 13.95 -2.90 -9.37
C TYR A 104 13.64 -2.35 -7.97
N LEU A 105 12.76 -3.01 -7.23
CA LEU A 105 12.38 -2.57 -5.88
C LEU A 105 13.51 -2.78 -4.87
N GLN A 106 14.28 -3.87 -4.99
CA GLN A 106 15.41 -4.13 -4.10
C GLN A 106 16.49 -3.06 -4.24
N HIS A 107 16.84 -2.65 -5.47
CA HIS A 107 17.80 -1.57 -5.69
C HIS A 107 17.35 -0.23 -5.10
N MET A 108 16.06 0.12 -5.22
CA MET A 108 15.52 1.35 -4.59
C MET A 108 15.64 1.33 -3.07
N THR A 109 15.35 0.19 -2.41
CA THR A 109 15.41 0.13 -0.94
C THR A 109 16.81 0.26 -0.36
N GLN A 110 17.86 0.00 -1.15
CA GLN A 110 19.27 0.12 -0.74
C GLN A 110 19.84 1.52 -0.98
N ALA A 111 19.24 2.31 -1.87
CA ALA A 111 19.70 3.65 -2.21
C ALA A 111 19.26 4.74 -1.21
N ASP A 112 18.23 4.46 -0.41
CA ASP A 112 17.65 5.39 0.57
C ASP A 112 18.14 5.14 2.02
N MET A 113 19.21 4.37 2.21
CA MET A 113 19.80 3.99 3.50
C MET A 113 21.29 4.35 3.55
#